data_AF-A0A935KPD1-F1
#
_entry.id   AF-A0A935KPD1-F1
#
_cell.length_a   1.000
_cell.length_b   1.000
_cell.length_c   1.000
_cell.angle_alpha   90.00
_cell.angle_beta   90.00
_cell.angle_gamma   90.00
#
_symmetry.space_group_name_H-M   'P 1'
#
loop_
_entity.id
_entity.type
_entity.pdbx_description
1 polymer ?
#
loop_
_entity_poly.entity_id
_entity_poly.type
_entity_poly.pdbx_seq_one_letter_code
_entity_poly.pdbx_strand_id
1 'polypeptide(L)'
;MSFPVDRANYRSFPSDWAGEVFVCDIDRTYLATRFSTLKGLLRIPFESAVDKVAIAGMAALLKEVRRGPGAQSRHTPLYFVSASPAELRPVIERKMLLDGLEYDGTTFKSWTGVARGLRPSRLREQLGYKLTALLQARLELPPGARELLLGDDTECDALAAALYADLLAGRLPLAQVPALLVRQGVLPADAEAIAELSVRAGQASAVAGAFIRLELRQPRDLIEYAPWVQPVRGAFQMAAALFGRGSIGLRGLLRVAAELLSRGVTRVELADLLVDALRRGVLPLAQGEPVQQALLAAGLLGLPQALPEAVDPDWARVLARDPAEPWTPARYFRG
;
A
#
# COMPACT_ATOMS: atom_id res chain seq x y z
N MET A 1 -25.49 -7.34 5.97
CA MET A 1 -24.62 -8.11 5.04
C MET A 1 -23.46 -7.21 4.66
N SER A 2 -22.23 -7.66 4.92
CA SER A 2 -21.01 -6.92 4.58
C SER A 2 -20.81 -6.81 3.06
N PHE A 3 -19.91 -5.94 2.66
CA PHE A 3 -19.50 -5.81 1.26
C PHE A 3 -19.03 -7.19 0.73
N PRO A 4 -19.49 -7.64 -0.45
CA PRO A 4 -19.11 -8.95 -0.97
C PRO A 4 -17.68 -8.91 -1.52
N VAL A 5 -16.80 -9.71 -0.92
CA VAL A 5 -15.40 -9.87 -1.34
C VAL A 5 -15.11 -11.32 -1.67
N ASP A 6 -14.18 -11.54 -2.58
CA ASP A 6 -13.69 -12.87 -2.97
C ASP A 6 -12.23 -12.98 -2.50
N ARG A 7 -11.94 -13.87 -1.56
CA ARG A 7 -10.65 -13.95 -0.89
C ARG A 7 -10.07 -15.36 -0.99
N ALA A 8 -8.78 -15.42 -1.29
CA ALA A 8 -7.99 -16.63 -1.20
C ALA A 8 -6.79 -16.37 -0.28
N ASN A 9 -6.57 -17.26 0.68
CA ASN A 9 -5.42 -17.25 1.57
C ASN A 9 -4.70 -18.61 1.45
N TYR A 10 -3.41 -18.55 1.12
CA TYR A 10 -2.56 -19.70 0.83
C TYR A 10 -1.56 -19.97 1.96
N ARG A 11 -1.62 -19.20 3.05
CA ARG A 11 -0.70 -19.32 4.19
C ARG A 11 -1.45 -19.53 5.49
N SER A 12 -0.94 -20.46 6.28
CA SER A 12 -1.29 -20.61 7.69
C SER A 12 -0.21 -19.97 8.57
N PHE A 13 -0.63 -19.42 9.71
CA PHE A 13 0.26 -18.87 10.71
C PHE A 13 0.13 -19.65 12.02
N PRO A 14 1.25 -19.90 12.73
CA PRO A 14 1.20 -20.19 14.15
C PRO A 14 0.46 -19.06 14.91
N SER A 15 -0.28 -19.41 15.96
CA SER A 15 -1.07 -18.44 16.73
C SER A 15 -0.21 -17.39 17.45
N ASP A 16 1.04 -17.74 17.77
CA ASP A 16 2.05 -16.90 18.41
C ASP A 16 2.96 -16.17 17.41
N TRP A 17 2.68 -16.30 16.10
CA TRP A 17 3.50 -15.64 15.08
C TRP A 17 3.43 -14.12 15.21
N ALA A 18 4.61 -13.49 15.14
CA ALA A 18 4.77 -12.05 15.13
C ALA A 18 5.75 -11.64 14.03
N GLY A 19 5.43 -10.56 13.31
CA GLY A 19 6.25 -10.10 12.20
C GLY A 19 5.51 -9.14 11.28
N GLU A 20 6.24 -8.65 10.28
CA GLU A 20 5.67 -7.76 9.27
C GLU A 20 4.85 -8.54 8.24
N VAL A 21 3.68 -8.01 7.90
CA VAL A 21 2.82 -8.48 6.82
C VAL A 21 2.66 -7.34 5.82
N PHE A 22 2.86 -7.60 4.55
CA PHE A 22 2.65 -6.61 3.50
C PHE A 22 1.31 -6.85 2.84
N VAL A 23 0.52 -5.79 2.69
CA VAL A 23 -0.73 -5.82 1.92
C VAL A 23 -0.62 -4.80 0.80
N CYS A 24 -0.59 -5.27 -0.44
CA CYS A 24 -0.32 -4.47 -1.61
C CYS A 24 -1.57 -4.34 -2.48
N ASP A 25 -1.96 -3.11 -2.82
CA ASP A 25 -2.91 -2.91 -3.89
C ASP A 25 -2.33 -3.37 -5.23
N ILE A 26 -3.18 -3.90 -6.10
CA ILE A 26 -2.74 -4.38 -7.43
C ILE A 26 -2.79 -3.24 -8.45
N ASP A 27 -3.91 -2.54 -8.53
CA ASP A 27 -4.25 -1.69 -9.66
C ASP A 27 -3.62 -0.31 -9.45
N ARG A 28 -2.89 0.22 -10.44
CA ARG A 28 -2.11 1.47 -10.29
C ARG A 28 -1.07 1.48 -9.17
N THR A 29 -0.90 0.38 -8.43
CA THR A 29 0.18 0.20 -7.46
C THR A 29 1.24 -0.77 -7.97
N TYR A 30 0.87 -2.01 -8.27
CA TYR A 30 1.74 -3.00 -8.91
C TYR A 30 1.62 -2.98 -10.43
N LEU A 31 0.40 -2.96 -10.96
CA LEU A 31 0.13 -2.95 -12.39
C LEU A 31 -0.18 -1.53 -12.89
N ALA A 32 0.38 -1.18 -14.04
CA ALA A 32 0.05 0.03 -14.78
C ALA A 32 -1.27 -0.17 -15.54
N THR A 33 -2.38 -0.39 -14.83
CA THR A 33 -3.70 -0.61 -15.41
C THR A 33 -4.36 0.72 -15.77
N ARG A 34 -4.50 1.04 -17.07
CA ARG A 34 -5.32 2.18 -17.51
C ARG A 34 -6.81 1.81 -17.43
N PHE A 35 -7.46 1.96 -16.27
CA PHE A 35 -8.91 1.81 -16.23
C PHE A 35 -9.63 2.99 -16.89
N SER A 36 -9.90 2.86 -18.18
CA SER A 36 -10.77 3.75 -18.93
C SER A 36 -12.24 3.39 -18.67
N THR A 37 -12.84 3.87 -17.57
CA THR A 37 -14.27 3.81 -17.24
C THR A 37 -14.90 2.39 -17.12
N LEU A 38 -16.04 2.27 -16.43
CA LEU A 38 -16.83 1.02 -16.36
C LEU A 38 -17.19 0.43 -17.73
N LYS A 39 -17.28 1.27 -18.78
CA LYS A 39 -17.48 0.81 -20.17
C LYS A 39 -16.23 0.13 -20.76
N GLY A 40 -15.03 0.48 -20.29
CA GLY A 40 -13.78 -0.17 -20.69
C GLY A 40 -13.61 -1.55 -20.05
N LEU A 41 -14.14 -1.77 -18.85
CA LEU A 41 -14.03 -3.06 -18.15
C LEU A 41 -14.81 -4.19 -18.85
N LEU A 42 -16.02 -3.88 -19.35
CA LEU A 42 -16.81 -4.77 -20.23
C LEU A 42 -16.14 -5.00 -21.60
N ARG A 43 -15.17 -4.15 -21.94
CA ARG A 43 -14.41 -4.14 -23.19
C ARG A 43 -12.97 -4.60 -23.01
N ILE A 44 -12.68 -5.38 -21.97
CA ILE A 44 -11.43 -6.15 -21.88
C ILE A 44 -11.70 -7.57 -22.41
N PRO A 45 -11.94 -7.80 -23.72
CA PRO A 45 -11.81 -9.14 -24.26
C PRO A 45 -10.30 -9.37 -24.45
N PHE A 46 -9.77 -10.42 -23.83
CA PHE A 46 -8.44 -10.96 -24.18
C PHE A 46 -7.21 -10.09 -23.90
N GLU A 47 -7.18 -9.22 -22.88
CA GLU A 47 -5.86 -8.80 -22.38
C GLU A 47 -5.19 -10.02 -21.74
N SER A 48 -4.16 -10.53 -22.41
CA SER A 48 -3.35 -11.61 -21.89
C SER A 48 -2.60 -11.13 -20.64
N ALA A 49 -2.16 -12.05 -19.80
CA ALA A 49 -1.29 -11.71 -18.67
C ALA A 49 -0.03 -10.93 -19.13
N VAL A 50 0.42 -11.15 -20.37
CA VAL A 50 1.59 -10.50 -20.97
C VAL A 50 1.32 -9.02 -21.29
N ASP A 51 0.08 -8.66 -21.62
CA ASP A 51 -0.28 -7.28 -21.96
C ASP A 51 -0.37 -6.37 -20.73
N LYS A 52 -0.44 -6.96 -19.53
CA LYS A 52 -0.40 -6.20 -18.29
C LYS A 52 1.03 -5.75 -18.02
N VAL A 53 1.25 -4.45 -17.89
CA VAL A 53 2.58 -3.90 -17.62
C VAL A 53 2.70 -3.63 -16.14
N ALA A 54 3.78 -4.10 -15.51
CA ALA A 54 4.08 -3.74 -14.13
C ALA A 54 4.63 -2.31 -14.06
N ILE A 55 4.29 -1.57 -13.01
CA ILE A 55 4.92 -0.27 -12.73
C ILE A 55 6.41 -0.49 -12.51
N ALA A 56 7.23 0.38 -13.11
CA ALA A 56 8.68 0.25 -13.11
C ALA A 56 9.23 0.04 -11.69
N GLY A 57 10.05 -1.00 -11.52
CA GLY A 57 10.66 -1.37 -10.25
C GLY A 57 9.73 -2.02 -9.21
N MET A 58 8.40 -2.05 -9.41
CA MET A 58 7.48 -2.55 -8.37
C MET A 58 7.58 -4.08 -8.20
N ALA A 59 7.69 -4.84 -9.29
CA ALA A 59 7.93 -6.27 -9.20
C ALA A 59 9.26 -6.58 -8.48
N ALA A 60 10.31 -5.80 -8.74
CA ALA A 60 11.57 -5.94 -8.02
C ALA A 60 11.40 -5.62 -6.53
N LEU A 61 10.71 -4.53 -6.18
CA LEU A 61 10.41 -4.19 -4.79
C LEU A 61 9.71 -5.33 -4.05
N LEU A 62 8.64 -5.89 -4.63
CA LEU A 62 7.85 -6.94 -3.99
C LEU A 62 8.65 -8.23 -3.80
N LYS A 63 9.58 -8.56 -4.72
CA LYS A 63 10.56 -9.64 -4.51
C LYS A 63 11.51 -9.35 -3.35
N GLU A 64 11.95 -8.11 -3.19
CA GLU A 64 12.80 -7.72 -2.06
C GLU A 64 12.05 -7.75 -0.73
N VAL A 65 10.76 -7.37 -0.72
CA VAL A 65 9.87 -7.53 0.44
C VAL A 65 9.82 -9.00 0.87
N ARG A 66 9.55 -9.91 -0.08
CA ARG A 66 9.54 -11.36 0.18
C ARG A 66 10.88 -11.87 0.72
N ARG A 67 11.99 -11.39 0.16
CA ARG A 67 13.34 -11.76 0.59
C ARG A 67 13.64 -11.24 2.01
N GLY A 68 13.22 -10.03 2.35
CA GLY A 68 13.53 -9.38 3.61
C GLY A 68 14.97 -8.84 3.68
N PRO A 69 15.45 -8.44 4.87
CA PRO A 69 16.73 -7.72 5.02
C PRO A 69 17.97 -8.62 5.08
N GLY A 70 17.80 -9.91 5.34
CA GLY A 70 18.89 -10.86 5.58
C GLY A 70 19.49 -11.49 4.34
N ALA A 71 20.54 -12.29 4.55
CA ALA A 71 21.13 -13.12 3.49
C ALA A 71 20.20 -14.27 3.06
N GLN A 72 19.38 -14.77 3.98
CA GLN A 72 18.36 -15.78 3.73
C GLN A 72 17.00 -15.11 3.54
N SER A 73 16.20 -15.67 2.63
CA SER A 73 14.82 -15.23 2.41
C SER A 73 13.99 -15.45 3.67
N ARG A 74 13.26 -14.42 4.11
CA ARG A 74 12.29 -14.56 5.22
C ARG A 74 10.93 -15.08 4.75
N HIS A 75 10.69 -15.12 3.44
CA HIS A 75 9.35 -15.31 2.87
C HIS A 75 8.33 -14.43 3.60
N THR A 76 8.65 -13.14 3.73
CA THR A 76 7.81 -12.17 4.43
C THR A 76 6.40 -12.25 3.86
N PRO A 77 5.35 -12.36 4.70
CA PRO A 77 3.98 -12.44 4.21
C PRO A 77 3.63 -11.26 3.28
N LEU A 78 3.12 -11.57 2.10
CA LEU A 78 2.71 -10.62 1.07
C LEU A 78 1.33 -11.00 0.55
N TYR A 79 0.36 -10.14 0.80
CA TYR A 79 -1.01 -10.26 0.35
C TYR A 79 -1.32 -9.18 -0.67
N PHE A 80 -2.27 -9.46 -1.56
CA PHE A 80 -2.76 -8.48 -2.51
C PHE A 80 -4.25 -8.18 -2.31
N VAL A 81 -4.63 -6.93 -2.57
CA VAL A 81 -6.02 -6.46 -2.61
C VAL A 81 -6.29 -5.75 -3.93
N SER A 82 -7.47 -5.93 -4.53
CA SER A 82 -7.81 -5.31 -5.80
C SER A 82 -9.31 -5.07 -5.94
N ALA A 83 -9.66 -3.85 -6.34
CA ALA A 83 -11.03 -3.49 -6.66
C ALA A 83 -11.55 -4.13 -7.97
N SER A 84 -10.66 -4.80 -8.73
CA SER A 84 -11.02 -5.54 -9.93
C SER A 84 -11.99 -6.70 -9.63
N PRO A 85 -12.82 -7.11 -10.61
CA PRO A 85 -13.68 -8.27 -10.47
C PRO A 85 -12.88 -9.54 -10.18
N ALA A 86 -13.43 -10.41 -9.33
CA ALA A 86 -12.85 -11.71 -8.98
C ALA A 86 -12.59 -12.60 -10.21
N GLU A 87 -13.33 -12.42 -11.30
CA GLU A 87 -13.15 -13.12 -12.57
C GLU A 87 -11.79 -12.83 -13.22
N LEU A 88 -11.12 -11.71 -12.88
CA LEU A 88 -9.78 -11.39 -13.36
C LEU A 88 -8.66 -12.04 -12.54
N ARG A 89 -8.98 -12.69 -11.41
CA ARG A 89 -8.01 -13.36 -10.53
C ARG A 89 -7.04 -14.26 -11.32
N PRO A 90 -7.48 -15.20 -12.19
CA PRO A 90 -6.54 -16.10 -12.87
C PRO A 90 -5.55 -15.37 -13.80
N VAL A 91 -5.97 -14.27 -14.43
CA VAL A 91 -5.11 -13.48 -15.32
C VAL A 91 -4.07 -12.71 -14.51
N ILE A 92 -4.49 -12.09 -13.41
CA ILE A 92 -3.62 -11.30 -12.53
C ILE A 92 -2.62 -12.21 -11.80
N GLU A 93 -3.07 -13.34 -11.26
CA GLU A 93 -2.21 -14.31 -10.60
C GLU A 93 -1.21 -14.94 -11.57
N ARG A 94 -1.63 -15.20 -12.83
CA ARG A 94 -0.69 -15.62 -13.89
C ARG A 94 0.33 -14.54 -14.21
N LYS A 95 -0.05 -13.26 -14.22
CA LYS A 95 0.91 -12.17 -14.40
C LYS A 95 1.91 -12.09 -13.24
N MET A 96 1.44 -12.18 -11.99
CA MET A 96 2.33 -12.24 -10.83
C MET A 96 3.35 -13.38 -10.96
N LEU A 97 2.92 -14.55 -11.41
CA LEU A 97 3.82 -15.68 -11.67
C LEU A 97 4.83 -15.40 -12.79
N LEU A 98 4.41 -14.80 -13.91
CA LEU A 98 5.31 -14.40 -15.00
C LEU A 98 6.36 -13.37 -14.53
N ASP A 99 5.98 -12.49 -13.60
CA ASP A 99 6.90 -11.56 -12.97
C ASP A 99 7.76 -12.20 -11.88
N GLY A 100 7.55 -13.49 -11.56
CA GLY A 100 8.28 -14.21 -10.51
C GLY A 100 7.95 -13.72 -9.10
N LEU A 101 6.71 -13.26 -8.88
CA LEU A 101 6.21 -12.87 -7.57
C LEU A 101 5.62 -14.07 -6.84
N GLU A 102 6.15 -14.33 -5.65
CA GLU A 102 5.53 -15.19 -4.66
C GLU A 102 4.65 -14.35 -3.73
N TYR A 103 3.49 -14.89 -3.35
CA TYR A 103 2.53 -14.23 -2.47
C TYR A 103 1.71 -15.26 -1.69
N ASP A 104 1.05 -14.79 -0.63
CA ASP A 104 0.40 -15.64 0.36
C ASP A 104 -1.14 -15.51 0.32
N GLY A 105 -1.67 -14.57 -0.45
CA GLY A 105 -3.12 -14.47 -0.68
C GLY A 105 -3.52 -13.26 -1.50
N THR A 106 -4.77 -13.27 -1.95
CA THR A 106 -5.33 -12.33 -2.93
C THR A 106 -6.81 -12.09 -2.64
N THR A 107 -7.21 -10.84 -2.52
CA THR A 107 -8.60 -10.41 -2.27
C THR A 107 -9.09 -9.54 -3.42
N PHE A 108 -10.24 -9.89 -3.99
CA PHE A 108 -10.87 -9.22 -5.13
C PHE A 108 -12.30 -8.79 -4.80
N LYS A 109 -12.86 -7.90 -5.62
CA LYS A 109 -14.24 -7.44 -5.51
C LYS A 109 -15.18 -8.47 -6.12
N SER A 110 -16.19 -8.93 -5.36
CA SER A 110 -17.17 -9.88 -5.90
C SER A 110 -18.31 -9.15 -6.62
N TRP A 111 -18.16 -8.97 -7.93
CA TRP A 111 -19.15 -8.26 -8.75
C TRP A 111 -20.46 -9.03 -8.87
N THR A 112 -20.41 -10.36 -8.94
CA THR A 112 -21.61 -11.22 -8.93
C THR A 112 -22.37 -11.11 -7.60
N GLY A 113 -21.66 -11.03 -6.47
CA GLY A 113 -22.25 -10.76 -5.16
C GLY A 113 -22.93 -9.38 -5.12
N VAL A 114 -22.29 -8.35 -5.68
CA VAL A 114 -22.89 -7.01 -5.79
C VAL A 114 -24.15 -7.02 -6.65
N ALA A 115 -24.12 -7.66 -7.83
CA ALA A 115 -25.24 -7.70 -8.76
C ALA A 115 -26.47 -8.42 -8.17
N ARG A 116 -26.26 -9.55 -7.47
CA ARG A 116 -27.33 -10.29 -6.76
C ARG A 116 -27.97 -9.47 -5.63
N GLY A 117 -27.23 -8.55 -5.03
CA GLY A 117 -27.73 -7.68 -3.96
C GLY A 117 -28.58 -6.50 -4.43
N LEU A 118 -28.82 -6.34 -5.74
CA LEU A 118 -29.58 -5.23 -6.35
C LEU A 118 -29.08 -3.82 -5.96
N ARG A 119 -27.79 -3.68 -5.65
CA ARG A 119 -27.15 -2.40 -5.24
C ARG A 119 -26.01 -2.02 -6.19
N PRO A 120 -26.29 -1.56 -7.42
CA PRO A 120 -25.27 -1.28 -8.43
C PRO A 120 -24.31 -0.14 -8.03
N SER A 121 -24.69 0.73 -7.09
CA SER A 121 -23.81 1.76 -6.52
C SER A 121 -22.54 1.19 -5.91
N ARG A 122 -22.58 -0.02 -5.33
CA ARG A 122 -21.42 -0.72 -4.76
C ARG A 122 -20.32 -1.02 -5.78
N LEU A 123 -20.65 -1.12 -7.08
CA LEU A 123 -19.62 -1.36 -8.11
C LEU A 123 -18.62 -0.20 -8.20
N ARG A 124 -19.09 1.04 -8.00
CA ARG A 124 -18.26 2.26 -8.03
C ARG A 124 -17.64 2.62 -6.68
N GLU A 125 -18.19 2.08 -5.61
CA GLU A 125 -17.74 2.36 -4.25
C GLU A 125 -16.45 1.59 -3.94
N GLN A 126 -15.34 2.29 -3.69
CA GLN A 126 -14.04 1.68 -3.40
C GLN A 126 -13.71 1.64 -1.91
N LEU A 127 -14.14 2.65 -1.14
CA LEU A 127 -13.75 2.78 0.27
C LEU A 127 -14.29 1.63 1.14
N GLY A 128 -15.59 1.35 1.12
CA GLY A 128 -16.17 0.29 1.92
C GLY A 128 -15.73 -1.11 1.45
N TYR A 129 -15.45 -1.28 0.16
CA TYR A 129 -14.77 -2.48 -0.34
C TYR A 129 -13.40 -2.67 0.32
N LYS A 130 -12.49 -1.67 0.22
CA LYS A 130 -11.13 -1.78 0.76
C LYS A 130 -11.14 -1.98 2.28
N LEU A 131 -11.96 -1.23 3.02
CA LEU A 131 -12.07 -1.40 4.48
C LEU A 131 -12.60 -2.79 4.85
N THR A 132 -13.62 -3.31 4.13
CA THR A 132 -14.12 -4.67 4.37
C THR A 132 -13.04 -5.71 4.07
N ALA A 133 -12.33 -5.58 2.95
CA ALA A 133 -11.26 -6.49 2.56
C ALA A 133 -10.11 -6.52 3.58
N LEU A 134 -9.66 -5.35 4.03
CA LEU A 134 -8.60 -5.22 5.04
C LEU A 134 -9.03 -5.80 6.40
N LEU A 135 -10.23 -5.47 6.88
CA LEU A 135 -10.73 -5.99 8.17
C LEU A 135 -10.96 -7.50 8.14
N GLN A 136 -11.47 -8.05 7.04
CA GLN A 136 -11.58 -9.51 6.90
C GLN A 136 -10.20 -10.17 6.82
N ALA A 137 -9.23 -9.53 6.16
CA ALA A 137 -7.85 -10.01 6.17
C ALA A 137 -7.26 -10.05 7.58
N ARG A 138 -7.51 -9.00 8.38
CA ARG A 138 -7.02 -8.89 9.76
C ARG A 138 -7.49 -10.03 10.63
N LEU A 139 -8.74 -10.48 10.47
CA LEU A 139 -9.33 -11.57 11.25
C LEU A 139 -8.60 -12.91 11.04
N GLU A 140 -7.87 -13.07 9.93
CA GLU A 140 -7.09 -14.28 9.64
C GLU A 140 -5.62 -14.15 10.06
N LEU A 141 -5.19 -12.95 10.45
CA LEU A 141 -3.81 -12.69 10.87
C LEU A 141 -3.67 -12.85 12.38
N PRO A 142 -2.53 -13.39 12.85
CA PRO A 142 -2.28 -13.51 14.28
C PRO A 142 -2.16 -12.12 14.93
N PRO A 143 -2.40 -12.00 16.26
CA PRO A 143 -2.33 -10.72 16.97
C PRO A 143 -0.99 -10.00 16.82
N GLY A 144 0.12 -10.75 16.78
CA GLY A 144 1.48 -10.23 16.62
C GLY A 144 1.84 -9.76 15.21
N ALA A 145 0.97 -9.93 14.23
CA ALA A 145 1.18 -9.42 12.88
C ALA A 145 1.10 -7.89 12.84
N ARG A 146 2.07 -7.28 12.15
CA ARG A 146 2.13 -5.84 11.89
C ARG A 146 2.10 -5.56 10.39
N GLU A 147 1.05 -4.90 9.95
CA GLU A 147 0.74 -4.68 8.55
C GLU A 147 1.38 -3.40 8.00
N LEU A 148 2.05 -3.52 6.85
CA LEU A 148 2.49 -2.41 6.02
C LEU A 148 1.67 -2.43 4.72
N LEU A 149 0.98 -1.32 4.46
CA LEU A 149 0.11 -1.20 3.30
C LEU A 149 0.86 -0.52 2.15
N LEU A 150 0.72 -1.05 0.93
CA LEU A 150 1.23 -0.43 -0.28
C LEU A 150 0.04 -0.10 -1.18
N GLY A 151 -0.04 1.14 -1.65
CA GLY A 151 -1.15 1.60 -2.48
C GLY A 151 -0.75 2.78 -3.35
N ASP A 152 -1.75 3.45 -3.94
CA ASP A 152 -1.57 4.64 -4.76
C ASP A 152 -2.60 5.73 -4.48
N ASP A 153 -2.36 6.90 -5.06
CA ASP A 153 -3.17 8.09 -4.81
C ASP A 153 -4.34 8.30 -5.77
N THR A 154 -4.58 7.35 -6.69
CA THR A 154 -5.61 7.45 -7.74
C THR A 154 -7.01 7.08 -7.25
N GLU A 155 -7.11 6.12 -6.33
CA GLU A 155 -8.37 5.74 -5.69
C GLU A 155 -8.47 6.28 -4.25
N CYS A 156 -8.83 5.41 -3.29
CA CYS A 156 -9.10 5.77 -1.91
C CYS A 156 -8.05 5.24 -0.94
N ASP A 157 -6.88 4.77 -1.40
CA ASP A 157 -5.94 3.97 -0.61
C ASP A 157 -5.38 4.73 0.57
N ALA A 158 -5.02 6.00 0.36
CA ALA A 158 -4.54 6.85 1.44
C ALA A 158 -5.60 7.00 2.54
N LEU A 159 -6.87 7.22 2.16
CA LEU A 159 -7.99 7.36 3.08
C LEU A 159 -8.31 6.02 3.76
N ALA A 160 -8.38 4.93 3.00
CA ALA A 160 -8.68 3.59 3.48
C ALA A 160 -7.60 3.10 4.47
N ALA A 161 -6.32 3.29 4.14
CA ALA A 161 -5.21 2.95 5.00
C ALA A 161 -5.23 3.73 6.32
N ALA A 162 -5.47 5.04 6.26
CA ALA A 162 -5.51 5.88 7.44
C ALA A 162 -6.71 5.55 8.35
N LEU A 163 -7.91 5.38 7.77
CA LEU A 163 -9.10 4.95 8.52
C LEU A 163 -8.93 3.56 9.14
N TYR A 164 -8.39 2.61 8.38
CA TYR A 164 -8.12 1.27 8.86
C TYR A 164 -7.13 1.26 10.04
N ALA A 165 -6.05 2.04 9.94
CA ALA A 165 -5.08 2.20 11.02
C ALA A 165 -5.73 2.82 12.29
N ASP A 166 -6.49 3.90 12.14
CA ASP A 166 -7.18 4.54 13.26
C ASP A 166 -8.26 3.64 13.89
N LEU A 167 -8.95 2.81 13.09
CA LEU A 167 -9.97 1.86 13.56
C LEU A 167 -9.32 0.80 14.45
N LEU A 168 -8.25 0.16 13.96
CA LEU A 168 -7.54 -0.88 14.73
C LEU A 168 -6.80 -0.29 15.93
N ALA A 169 -6.29 0.92 15.83
CA ALA A 169 -5.67 1.61 16.97
C ALA A 169 -6.69 2.07 18.03
N GLY A 170 -8.01 1.90 17.79
CA GLY A 170 -9.06 2.33 18.72
C GLY A 170 -9.18 3.86 18.84
N ARG A 171 -8.64 4.62 17.88
CA ARG A 171 -8.65 6.09 17.89
C ARG A 171 -10.00 6.67 17.47
N LEU A 172 -10.73 5.95 16.62
CA LEU A 172 -12.07 6.31 16.16
C LEU A 172 -13.13 5.74 17.12
N PRO A 173 -13.99 6.58 17.72
CA PRO A 173 -15.12 6.08 18.50
C PRO A 173 -16.04 5.21 17.62
N LEU A 174 -16.23 3.94 18.00
CA LEU A 174 -16.97 2.96 17.19
C LEU A 174 -18.38 3.43 16.81
N ALA A 175 -19.06 4.14 17.71
CA ALA A 175 -20.39 4.71 17.46
C ALA A 175 -20.41 5.79 16.35
N GLN A 176 -19.27 6.40 16.03
CA GLN A 176 -19.16 7.42 14.98
C GLN A 176 -18.74 6.84 13.63
N VAL A 177 -18.26 5.60 13.58
CA VAL A 177 -17.75 4.95 12.37
C VAL A 177 -18.81 4.91 11.27
N PRO A 178 -20.06 4.46 11.51
CA PRO A 178 -21.06 4.40 10.44
C PRO A 178 -21.35 5.78 9.84
N ALA A 179 -21.56 6.79 10.69
CA ALA A 179 -21.85 8.16 10.25
C ALA A 179 -20.69 8.77 9.44
N LEU A 180 -19.45 8.51 9.84
CA LEU A 180 -18.27 8.94 9.12
C LEU A 180 -18.20 8.29 7.73
N LEU A 181 -18.37 6.97 7.64
CA LEU A 181 -18.27 6.24 6.37
C LEU A 181 -19.40 6.64 5.40
N VAL A 182 -20.62 6.85 5.91
CA VAL A 182 -21.73 7.35 5.10
C VAL A 182 -21.43 8.72 4.49
N ARG A 183 -20.78 9.62 5.25
CA ARG A 183 -20.34 10.92 4.71
C ARG A 183 -19.26 10.78 3.62
N GLN A 184 -18.49 9.70 3.63
CA GLN A 184 -17.53 9.37 2.56
C GLN A 184 -18.18 8.64 1.37
N GLY A 185 -19.51 8.49 1.36
CA GLY A 185 -20.25 7.85 0.27
C GLY A 185 -20.36 6.33 0.40
N VAL A 186 -19.98 5.73 1.53
CA VAL A 186 -20.23 4.31 1.82
C VAL A 186 -21.72 4.12 2.12
N LEU A 187 -22.32 3.04 1.62
CA LEU A 187 -23.74 2.78 1.90
C LEU A 187 -23.97 2.50 3.39
N PRO A 188 -25.08 2.97 4.01
CA PRO A 188 -25.32 2.80 5.44
C PRO A 188 -25.18 1.36 5.95
N ALA A 189 -25.74 0.40 5.22
CA ALA A 189 -25.64 -1.02 5.61
C ALA A 189 -24.20 -1.57 5.57
N ASP A 190 -23.37 -1.07 4.66
CA ASP A 190 -21.95 -1.46 4.58
C ASP A 190 -21.14 -0.75 5.67
N ALA A 191 -21.46 0.50 5.96
CA ALA A 191 -20.86 1.28 7.03
C ALA A 191 -21.07 0.61 8.41
N GLU A 192 -22.29 0.14 8.70
CA GLU A 192 -22.60 -0.65 9.90
C GLU A 192 -21.81 -1.97 9.93
N ALA A 193 -21.79 -2.71 8.82
CA ALA A 193 -21.05 -3.97 8.74
C ALA A 193 -19.53 -3.79 8.93
N ILE A 194 -18.96 -2.67 8.47
CA ILE A 194 -17.56 -2.31 8.69
C ILE A 194 -17.30 -2.02 10.17
N ALA A 195 -18.22 -1.33 10.86
CA ALA A 195 -18.11 -1.10 12.30
C ALA A 195 -18.20 -2.41 13.11
N GLU A 196 -19.08 -3.34 12.72
CA GLU A 196 -19.14 -4.68 13.32
C GLU A 196 -17.85 -5.48 13.08
N LEU A 197 -17.30 -5.40 11.86
CA LEU A 197 -16.04 -6.06 11.51
C LEU A 197 -14.86 -5.50 12.29
N SER A 198 -14.80 -4.18 12.52
CA SER A 198 -13.73 -3.57 13.31
C SER A 198 -13.78 -4.00 14.77
N VAL A 199 -14.99 -4.15 15.34
CA VAL A 199 -15.15 -4.72 16.69
C VAL A 199 -14.59 -6.14 16.76
N ARG A 200 -14.92 -6.98 15.76
CA ARG A 200 -14.44 -8.37 15.70
C ARG A 200 -12.93 -8.46 15.49
N ALA A 201 -12.36 -7.58 14.68
CA ALA A 201 -10.91 -7.51 14.45
C ALA A 201 -10.14 -7.13 15.73
N GLY A 202 -10.83 -6.50 16.68
CA GLY A 202 -10.27 -6.06 17.94
C GLY A 202 -9.37 -4.83 17.79
N GLN A 203 -9.07 -4.20 18.92
CA GLN A 203 -8.11 -3.10 18.95
C GLN A 203 -6.69 -3.66 19.08
N ALA A 204 -5.82 -3.26 18.16
CA ALA A 204 -4.41 -3.63 18.14
C ALA A 204 -3.60 -2.54 17.40
N SER A 205 -2.35 -2.30 17.82
CA SER A 205 -1.38 -1.53 17.04
C SER A 205 -0.84 -2.36 15.86
N ALA A 206 -1.77 -2.83 15.03
CA ALA A 206 -1.52 -3.77 13.96
C ALA A 206 -1.03 -3.09 12.69
N VAL A 207 -1.32 -1.81 12.45
CA VAL A 207 -0.84 -1.12 11.25
C VAL A 207 0.45 -0.36 11.54
N ALA A 208 1.51 -0.70 10.82
CA ALA A 208 2.83 -0.09 10.96
C ALA A 208 3.04 1.12 10.04
N GLY A 209 2.15 1.32 9.07
CA GLY A 209 2.14 2.44 8.13
C GLY A 209 1.66 2.03 6.73
N ALA A 210 1.56 3.01 5.85
CA ALA A 210 1.18 2.85 4.46
C ALA A 210 2.07 3.69 3.54
N PHE A 211 2.56 3.10 2.46
CA PHE A 211 3.29 3.80 1.41
C PHE A 211 2.38 4.00 0.21
N ILE A 212 2.07 5.26 -0.11
CA ILE A 212 1.13 5.62 -1.17
C ILE A 212 1.89 6.22 -2.35
N ARG A 213 1.91 5.49 -3.47
CA ARG A 213 2.51 5.94 -4.71
C ARG A 213 1.73 7.11 -5.30
N LEU A 214 2.42 8.20 -5.59
CA LEU A 214 1.85 9.37 -6.21
C LEU A 214 1.79 9.23 -7.74
N GLU A 215 0.60 9.38 -8.30
CA GLU A 215 0.33 9.51 -9.74
C GLU A 215 -0.41 10.81 -10.06
N LEU A 216 -1.33 11.26 -9.21
CA LEU A 216 -2.20 12.43 -9.48
C LEU A 216 -1.95 13.62 -8.56
N ARG A 217 -1.52 13.39 -7.31
CA ARG A 217 -1.45 14.38 -6.24
C ARG A 217 -0.01 14.76 -5.90
N GLN A 218 0.13 15.89 -5.21
CA GLN A 218 1.39 16.28 -4.60
C GLN A 218 1.54 15.61 -3.23
N PRO A 219 2.78 15.36 -2.76
CA PRO A 219 3.02 14.78 -1.44
C PRO A 219 2.25 15.47 -0.30
N ARG A 220 2.17 16.81 -0.36
CA ARG A 220 1.48 17.62 0.67
C ARG A 220 -0.02 17.35 0.78
N ASP A 221 -0.64 16.88 -0.29
CA ASP A 221 -2.08 16.61 -0.32
C ASP A 221 -2.46 15.39 0.53
N LEU A 222 -1.47 14.61 1.01
CA LEU A 222 -1.67 13.45 1.89
C LEU A 222 -1.23 13.70 3.35
N ILE A 223 -0.75 14.90 3.69
CA ILE A 223 -0.23 15.22 5.03
C ILE A 223 -1.31 15.06 6.12
N GLU A 224 -2.58 15.26 5.78
CA GLU A 224 -3.70 15.03 6.70
C GLU A 224 -3.79 13.58 7.17
N TYR A 225 -3.28 12.61 6.42
CA TYR A 225 -3.33 11.18 6.77
C TYR A 225 -2.15 10.70 7.63
N ALA A 226 -1.22 11.58 7.99
CA ALA A 226 -0.09 11.26 8.86
C ALA A 226 -0.48 11.05 10.34
N PRO A 227 0.16 10.11 11.07
CA PRO A 227 1.44 9.47 10.71
C PRO A 227 1.32 8.19 9.89
N TRP A 228 0.11 7.76 9.54
CA TRP A 228 -0.11 6.45 8.91
C TRP A 228 0.34 6.39 7.46
N VAL A 229 0.13 7.47 6.70
CA VAL A 229 0.40 7.50 5.26
C VAL A 229 1.68 8.27 4.96
N GLN A 230 2.59 7.62 4.26
CA GLN A 230 3.80 8.22 3.69
C GLN A 230 3.68 8.26 2.16
N PRO A 231 3.55 9.45 1.55
CA PRO A 231 3.57 9.58 0.08
C PRO A 231 4.97 9.28 -0.48
N VAL A 232 5.00 8.58 -1.61
CA VAL A 232 6.23 8.19 -2.32
C VAL A 232 6.03 8.31 -3.84
N ARG A 233 7.09 8.61 -4.58
CA ARG A 233 7.00 8.82 -6.04
C ARG A 233 7.09 7.52 -6.86
N GLY A 234 7.48 6.41 -6.24
CA GLY A 234 7.63 5.13 -6.92
C GLY A 234 8.39 4.09 -6.13
N ALA A 235 8.76 3.00 -6.81
CA ALA A 235 9.36 1.82 -6.20
C ALA A 235 10.68 2.11 -5.46
N PHE A 236 11.53 3.01 -5.97
CA PHE A 236 12.77 3.37 -5.28
C PHE A 236 12.53 4.00 -3.91
N GLN A 237 11.60 4.96 -3.82
CA GLN A 237 11.31 5.63 -2.54
C GLN A 237 10.60 4.70 -1.56
N MET A 238 9.75 3.80 -2.05
CA MET A 238 9.22 2.71 -1.22
C MET A 238 10.36 1.82 -0.70
N ALA A 239 11.27 1.38 -1.58
CA ALA A 239 12.43 0.58 -1.19
C ALA A 239 13.31 1.31 -0.17
N ALA A 240 13.55 2.61 -0.35
CA ALA A 240 14.33 3.43 0.56
C ALA A 240 13.68 3.52 1.93
N ALA A 241 12.36 3.71 2.00
CA ALA A 241 11.62 3.71 3.25
C ALA A 241 11.68 2.35 3.96
N LEU A 242 11.47 1.26 3.21
CA LEU A 242 11.56 -0.10 3.74
C LEU A 242 12.97 -0.45 4.21
N PHE A 243 14.00 0.04 3.51
CA PHE A 243 15.38 -0.09 3.94
C PHE A 243 15.64 0.68 5.24
N GLY A 244 15.21 1.94 5.32
CA GLY A 244 15.33 2.76 6.53
C GLY A 244 14.64 2.15 7.76
N ARG A 245 13.62 1.32 7.55
CA ARG A 245 12.91 0.57 8.59
C ARG A 245 13.49 -0.81 8.89
N GLY A 246 14.43 -1.29 8.07
CA GLY A 246 14.99 -2.64 8.18
C GLY A 246 14.10 -3.76 7.64
N SER A 247 13.04 -3.45 6.89
CA SER A 247 12.18 -4.44 6.23
C SER A 247 12.86 -5.06 5.00
N ILE A 248 13.75 -4.32 4.33
CA ILE A 248 14.62 -4.83 3.26
C ILE A 248 16.08 -4.42 3.52
N GLY A 249 17.02 -5.12 2.88
CA GLY A 249 18.44 -4.85 3.04
C GLY A 249 18.94 -3.86 1.98
N LEU A 250 20.14 -3.28 2.22
CA LEU A 250 20.78 -2.37 1.26
C LEU A 250 20.92 -3.00 -0.13
N ARG A 251 21.29 -4.28 -0.21
CA ARG A 251 21.36 -5.02 -1.49
C ARG A 251 20.00 -5.09 -2.20
N GLY A 252 18.90 -5.17 -1.46
CA GLY A 252 17.56 -5.13 -2.02
C GLY A 252 17.26 -3.76 -2.62
N LEU A 253 17.53 -2.68 -1.88
CA LEU A 253 17.41 -1.32 -2.38
C LEU A 253 18.21 -1.10 -3.68
N LEU A 254 19.46 -1.56 -3.74
CA LEU A 254 20.29 -1.46 -4.95
C LEU A 254 19.72 -2.25 -6.13
N ARG A 255 19.12 -3.44 -5.91
CA ARG A 255 18.46 -4.21 -6.96
C ARG A 255 17.22 -3.51 -7.51
N VAL A 256 16.43 -2.87 -6.66
CA VAL A 256 15.28 -2.05 -7.12
C VAL A 256 15.77 -0.86 -7.95
N ALA A 257 16.83 -0.18 -7.51
CA ALA A 257 17.44 0.91 -8.27
C ALA A 257 17.97 0.44 -9.64
N ALA A 258 18.66 -0.71 -9.69
CA ALA A 258 19.16 -1.30 -10.94
C ALA A 258 18.04 -1.65 -11.91
N GLU A 259 16.92 -2.20 -11.43
CA GLU A 259 15.74 -2.48 -12.26
C GLU A 259 15.11 -1.19 -12.80
N LEU A 260 15.13 -0.09 -12.05
CA LEU A 260 14.62 1.18 -12.58
C LEU A 260 15.49 1.70 -13.72
N LEU A 261 16.82 1.63 -13.59
CA LEU A 261 17.73 2.00 -14.68
C LEU A 261 17.53 1.13 -15.92
N SER A 262 17.34 -0.19 -15.75
CA SER A 262 17.09 -1.11 -16.87
C SER A 262 15.76 -0.81 -17.60
N ARG A 263 14.82 -0.15 -16.90
CA ARG A 263 13.53 0.32 -17.41
C ARG A 263 13.53 1.76 -17.93
N GLY A 264 14.70 2.39 -18.01
CA GLY A 264 14.88 3.70 -18.62
C GLY A 264 14.81 4.89 -17.66
N VAL A 265 14.68 4.67 -16.34
CA VAL A 265 14.92 5.74 -15.36
C VAL A 265 16.38 6.15 -15.45
N THR A 266 16.65 7.45 -15.52
CA THR A 266 18.00 7.97 -15.61
C THR A 266 18.66 8.02 -14.23
N ARG A 267 20.00 8.07 -14.22
CA ARG A 267 20.79 8.25 -13.00
C ARG A 267 20.49 9.58 -12.30
N VAL A 268 20.13 10.61 -13.08
CA VAL A 268 19.73 11.93 -12.57
C VAL A 268 18.39 11.83 -11.86
N GLU A 269 17.38 11.20 -12.49
CA GLU A 269 16.08 10.97 -11.84
C GLU A 269 16.22 10.12 -10.56
N LEU A 270 17.07 9.10 -10.57
CA LEU A 270 17.36 8.30 -9.37
C LEU A 270 18.00 9.12 -8.24
N ALA A 271 18.93 10.02 -8.58
CA ALA A 271 19.52 10.97 -7.64
C ALA A 271 18.45 11.92 -7.05
N ASP A 272 17.58 12.48 -7.90
CA ASP A 272 16.50 13.35 -7.47
C ASP A 272 15.53 12.64 -6.52
N LEU A 273 15.21 11.37 -6.80
CA LEU A 273 14.38 10.54 -5.93
C LEU A 273 15.02 10.27 -4.57
N LEU A 274 16.36 10.10 -4.51
CA LEU A 274 17.09 9.94 -3.24
C LEU A 274 17.05 11.23 -2.43
N VAL A 275 17.36 12.36 -3.05
CA VAL A 275 17.37 13.66 -2.39
C VAL A 275 15.96 14.04 -1.89
N ASP A 276 14.92 13.82 -2.70
CA ASP A 276 13.52 14.02 -2.30
C ASP A 276 13.11 13.09 -1.14
N ALA A 277 13.57 11.84 -1.13
CA ALA A 277 13.29 10.91 -0.04
C ALA A 277 13.87 11.38 1.30
N LEU A 278 15.09 11.95 1.28
CA LEU A 278 15.74 12.51 2.46
C LEU A 278 15.06 13.80 2.92
N ARG A 279 14.77 14.73 2.00
CA ARG A 279 14.09 16.00 2.32
C ARG A 279 12.74 15.78 3.00
N ARG A 280 11.98 14.77 2.57
CA ARG A 280 10.65 14.46 3.13
C ARG A 280 10.67 13.45 4.28
N GLY A 281 11.86 13.00 4.70
CA GLY A 281 12.03 11.99 5.75
C GLY A 281 11.48 10.60 5.40
N VAL A 282 11.26 10.30 4.12
CA VAL A 282 10.95 8.95 3.62
C VAL A 282 12.11 8.00 3.90
N LEU A 283 13.34 8.50 3.70
CA LEU A 283 14.57 7.86 4.14
C LEU A 283 15.17 8.71 5.28
N PRO A 284 15.56 8.12 6.42
CA PRO A 284 16.23 8.88 7.49
C PRO A 284 17.51 9.54 7.00
N LEU A 285 17.78 10.79 7.41
CA LEU A 285 18.96 11.56 6.98
C LEU A 285 20.27 10.82 7.23
N ALA A 286 20.39 10.12 8.36
CA ALA A 286 21.57 9.32 8.72
C ALA A 286 21.87 8.19 7.72
N GLN A 287 20.89 7.76 6.92
CA GLN A 287 21.07 6.74 5.88
C GLN A 287 21.43 7.35 4.52
N GLY A 288 21.38 8.68 4.36
CA GLY A 288 21.61 9.35 3.08
C GLY A 288 23.01 9.06 2.51
N GLU A 289 24.05 9.35 3.28
CA GLU A 289 25.44 9.15 2.85
C GLU A 289 25.76 7.65 2.61
N PRO A 290 25.43 6.71 3.53
CA PRO A 290 25.62 5.28 3.26
C PRO A 290 24.93 4.78 1.98
N VAL A 291 23.67 5.20 1.73
CA VAL A 291 22.92 4.81 0.53
C VAL A 291 23.53 5.42 -0.72
N GLN A 292 23.91 6.70 -0.69
CA GLN A 292 24.57 7.38 -1.80
C GLN A 292 25.88 6.68 -2.18
N GLN A 293 26.75 6.38 -1.21
CA GLN A 293 28.01 5.71 -1.49
C GLN A 293 27.80 4.31 -2.08
N ALA A 294 26.81 3.57 -1.57
CA ALA A 294 26.49 2.26 -2.10
C ALA A 294 25.97 2.33 -3.56
N LEU A 295 25.14 3.32 -3.88
CA LEU A 295 24.67 3.54 -5.24
C LEU A 295 25.80 3.98 -6.18
N LEU A 296 26.74 4.81 -5.73
CA LEU A 296 27.92 5.20 -6.51
C LEU A 296 28.86 4.02 -6.76
N ALA A 297 29.17 3.25 -5.72
CA ALA A 297 30.03 2.07 -5.82
C ALA A 297 29.43 0.98 -6.74
N ALA A 298 28.11 0.84 -6.74
CA ALA A 298 27.39 -0.04 -7.66
C ALA A 298 27.26 0.52 -9.08
N GLY A 299 27.77 1.74 -9.34
CA GLY A 299 27.62 2.41 -10.61
C GLY A 299 26.15 2.61 -10.97
N LEU A 300 25.30 2.95 -10.00
CA LEU A 300 23.87 3.27 -10.17
C LEU A 300 23.61 4.79 -10.12
N LEU A 301 24.45 5.54 -9.42
CA LEU A 301 24.55 6.99 -9.56
C LEU A 301 25.77 7.37 -10.41
N GLY A 302 25.70 8.53 -11.07
CA GLY A 302 26.82 9.05 -11.88
C GLY A 302 27.80 9.89 -11.09
N LEU A 303 27.29 10.66 -10.12
CA LEU A 303 28.05 11.62 -9.30
C LEU A 303 27.41 11.75 -7.91
N PRO A 304 28.18 12.10 -6.87
CA PRO A 304 27.63 12.41 -5.56
C PRO A 304 26.67 13.61 -5.64
N GLN A 305 25.63 13.57 -4.83
CA GLN A 305 24.62 14.62 -4.68
C GLN A 305 24.87 15.39 -3.38
N ALA A 306 24.51 16.67 -3.39
CA ALA A 306 24.39 17.43 -2.16
C ALA A 306 23.16 16.94 -1.39
N LEU A 307 23.40 16.22 -0.29
CA LEU A 307 22.34 15.68 0.54
C LEU A 307 21.79 16.77 1.48
N PRO A 308 20.48 16.79 1.76
CA PRO A 308 19.90 17.77 2.67
C PRO A 308 20.40 17.54 4.10
N GLU A 309 20.71 18.63 4.80
CA GLU A 309 21.15 18.58 6.21
C GLU A 309 19.98 18.44 7.20
N ALA A 310 18.77 18.79 6.77
CA ALA A 310 17.55 18.72 7.56
C ALA A 310 16.35 18.24 6.73
N VAL A 311 15.36 17.65 7.40
CA VAL A 311 14.05 17.36 6.81
C VAL A 311 13.29 18.67 6.67
N ASP A 312 12.54 18.82 5.58
CA ASP A 312 11.69 19.96 5.32
C ASP A 312 10.76 20.24 6.54
N PRO A 313 10.63 21.49 7.02
CA PRO A 313 9.91 21.79 8.26
C PRO A 313 8.45 21.33 8.32
N ASP A 314 7.78 21.26 7.16
CA ASP A 314 6.42 20.73 7.07
C ASP A 314 6.43 19.21 7.32
N TRP A 315 7.35 18.47 6.70
CA TRP A 315 7.51 17.03 6.91
C TRP A 315 8.02 16.70 8.31
N ALA A 316 8.90 17.51 8.90
CA ALA A 316 9.34 17.35 10.27
C ALA A 316 8.16 17.44 11.27
N ARG A 317 7.25 18.40 11.08
CA ARG A 317 6.01 18.52 11.88
C ARG A 317 5.10 17.29 11.72
N VAL A 318 5.03 16.76 10.50
CA VAL A 318 4.21 15.59 10.16
C VAL A 318 4.75 14.32 10.80
N LEU A 319 6.07 14.11 10.75
CA LEU A 319 6.76 12.97 11.34
C LEU A 319 6.79 13.03 12.87
N ALA A 320 6.70 14.23 13.45
CA ALA A 320 6.62 14.44 14.90
C ALA A 320 5.21 14.21 15.48
N ARG A 321 4.18 13.95 14.65
CA ARG A 321 2.83 13.68 15.15
C ARG A 321 2.80 12.39 15.93
N ASP A 322 2.29 12.46 17.15
CA ASP A 322 2.13 11.30 18.01
C ASP A 322 1.06 10.36 17.41
N PRO A 323 1.40 9.08 17.10
CA PRO A 323 0.41 8.09 16.72
C PRO A 323 -0.69 7.87 17.78
N ALA A 324 -0.44 8.25 19.04
CA ALA A 324 -1.42 8.21 20.13
C ALA A 324 -2.30 9.47 20.23
N GLU A 325 -2.05 10.52 19.44
CA GLU A 325 -2.87 11.74 19.46
C GLU A 325 -4.35 11.38 19.17
N PRO A 326 -5.32 11.89 19.95
CA PRO A 326 -6.72 11.62 19.71
C PRO A 326 -7.13 12.00 18.29
N TRP A 327 -7.89 11.13 17.64
CA TRP A 327 -8.43 11.42 16.32
C TRP A 327 -9.45 12.56 16.38
N THR A 328 -9.53 13.37 15.31
CA THR A 328 -10.57 14.40 15.15
C THR A 328 -11.37 14.20 13.86
N PRO A 329 -12.71 14.39 13.88
CA PRO A 329 -13.55 14.20 12.70
C PRO A 329 -13.16 15.02 11.47
N ALA A 330 -12.66 16.23 11.67
CA ALA A 330 -12.22 17.12 10.61
C ALA A 330 -11.11 16.54 9.70
N ARG A 331 -10.35 15.54 10.19
CA ARG A 331 -9.24 14.94 9.46
C ARG A 331 -9.64 14.13 8.22
N TYR A 332 -10.87 13.60 8.20
CA TYR A 332 -11.37 12.81 7.07
C TYR A 332 -12.43 13.53 6.27
N PHE A 333 -13.04 14.58 6.81
CA PHE A 333 -14.01 15.37 6.06
C PHE A 333 -13.26 16.36 5.17
N ARG A 334 -13.21 16.07 3.86
CA ARG A 334 -12.95 17.13 2.89
C ARG A 334 -14.11 18.11 2.97
N GLY A 335 -13.81 19.38 3.21
CA GLY A 335 -14.74 20.48 2.94
C GLY A 335 -15.11 20.51 1.46
#